data_AF-A0A358SVA9-F1
#
_entry.id   AF-A0A358SVA9-F1
#
_cell.length_a   1.000
_cell.length_b   1.000
_cell.length_c   1.000
_cell.angle_alpha   90.00
_cell.angle_beta   90.00
_cell.angle_gamma   90.00
#
_symmetry.space_group_name_H-M   'P 1'
#
loop_
_entity.id
_entity.type
_entity.pdbx_description
1 polymer ?
#
loop_
_entity_poly.entity_id
_entity_poly.type
_entity_poly.pdbx_seq_one_letter_code
_entity_poly.pdbx_strand_id
1 'polypeptide(L)'
;AEIEELRQLKEELAAAEADQARSGRQRDELLARIPNLPDPTAADGMDEEDAQLVRTWGQPPQFSFEPRDAMELGSPRGWIDMARGARLAGSRFAYRIGDVALAEMALYRYVIDKLTGKGFLLVLPPVLAGERAMYGTGFLPTEESNLYHLEKDDL
;
A
#
# COMPACT_ATOMS: atom_id res chain seq x y z
N ALA A 1 -5.35 -55.06 27.19
CA ALA A 1 -6.36 -54.59 26.23
C ALA A 1 -6.58 -53.10 26.43
N GLU A 2 -7.17 -52.67 27.55
CA GLU A 2 -7.47 -51.25 27.84
C GLU A 2 -6.27 -50.29 27.76
N ILE A 3 -5.07 -50.67 28.24
CA ILE A 3 -3.88 -49.80 28.15
C ILE A 3 -3.43 -49.59 26.71
N GLU A 4 -3.56 -50.60 25.85
CA GLU A 4 -3.18 -50.49 24.43
C GLU A 4 -4.22 -49.69 23.64
N GLU A 5 -5.52 -49.86 23.96
CA GLU A 5 -6.60 -49.04 23.41
C GLU A 5 -6.44 -47.55 23.78
N LEU A 6 -6.11 -47.25 25.05
CA LEU A 6 -5.82 -45.88 25.48
C LEU A 6 -4.58 -45.28 24.78
N ARG A 7 -3.57 -46.10 24.48
CA ARG A 7 -2.38 -45.67 23.74
C ARG A 7 -2.72 -45.36 22.29
N GLN A 8 -3.49 -46.22 21.63
CA GLN A 8 -3.98 -46.00 20.26
C GLN A 8 -4.87 -44.76 20.19
N LEU A 9 -5.82 -44.60 21.11
CA LEU A 9 -6.68 -43.42 21.16
C LEU A 9 -5.88 -42.13 21.35
N LYS A 10 -4.82 -42.15 22.16
CA LYS A 10 -3.91 -41.01 22.33
C LYS A 10 -3.17 -40.67 21.03
N GLU A 11 -2.72 -41.67 20.28
CA GLU A 11 -2.05 -41.48 18.99
C GLU A 11 -3.02 -40.93 17.93
N GLU A 12 -4.24 -41.46 17.87
CA GLU A 12 -5.30 -40.95 16.99
C GLU A 12 -5.69 -39.52 17.32
N LEU A 13 -5.84 -39.18 18.61
CA LEU A 13 -6.14 -37.83 19.04
C LEU A 13 -5.02 -36.86 18.63
N ALA A 14 -3.76 -37.22 18.89
CA ALA A 14 -2.62 -36.39 18.50
C ALA A 14 -2.56 -36.17 16.97
N ALA A 15 -2.87 -37.21 16.18
CA ALA A 15 -2.94 -37.11 14.74
C ALA A 15 -4.09 -36.19 14.29
N ALA A 16 -5.28 -36.32 14.90
CA ALA A 16 -6.44 -35.49 14.60
C ALA A 16 -6.21 -34.01 14.96
N GLU A 17 -5.58 -33.72 16.11
CA GLU A 17 -5.22 -32.36 16.52
C GLU A 17 -4.22 -31.72 15.54
N ALA A 18 -3.21 -32.47 15.10
CA ALA A 18 -2.25 -32.00 14.11
C ALA A 18 -2.93 -31.73 12.75
N ASP A 19 -3.88 -32.58 12.36
CA ASP A 19 -4.68 -32.45 11.14
C ASP A 19 -5.57 -31.20 11.17
N GLN A 20 -6.30 -31.01 12.28
CA GLN A 20 -7.13 -29.84 12.51
C GLN A 20 -6.29 -28.55 12.45
N ALA A 21 -5.13 -28.53 13.11
CA ALA A 21 -4.26 -27.35 13.11
C ALA A 21 -3.73 -27.03 11.71
N ARG A 22 -3.39 -28.06 10.92
CA ARG A 22 -2.94 -27.88 9.53
C ARG A 22 -4.07 -27.34 8.64
N SER A 23 -5.24 -27.96 8.71
CA SER A 23 -6.42 -27.56 7.93
C SER A 23 -6.89 -26.15 8.32
N GLY A 24 -6.78 -25.79 9.60
CA GLY A 24 -7.05 -24.44 10.09
C GLY A 24 -6.12 -23.39 9.48
N ARG A 25 -4.80 -23.64 9.47
CA ARG A 25 -3.84 -22.74 8.82
C ARG A 25 -4.11 -22.59 7.33
N GLN A 26 -4.35 -23.70 6.63
CA GLN A 26 -4.66 -23.66 5.20
C GLN A 26 -5.94 -22.86 4.90
N ARG A 27 -6.98 -23.02 5.72
CA ARG A 27 -8.21 -22.21 5.61
C ARG A 27 -7.88 -20.72 5.74
N ASP A 28 -7.12 -20.35 6.76
CA ASP A 28 -6.82 -18.94 7.04
C ASP A 28 -5.95 -18.32 5.95
N GLU A 29 -4.98 -19.06 5.41
CA GLU A 29 -4.17 -18.66 4.25
C GLU A 29 -5.02 -18.41 2.99
N LEU A 30 -6.04 -19.24 2.76
CA LEU A 30 -6.95 -19.07 1.63
C LEU A 30 -7.88 -17.88 1.84
N LEU A 31 -8.46 -17.74 3.04
CA LEU A 31 -9.34 -16.62 3.37
C LEU A 31 -8.63 -15.27 3.28
N ALA A 32 -7.36 -15.19 3.67
CA ALA A 32 -6.55 -13.97 3.59
C ALA A 32 -6.32 -13.48 2.15
N ARG A 33 -6.54 -14.33 1.14
CA ARG A 33 -6.39 -13.97 -0.29
C ARG A 33 -7.70 -13.52 -0.94
N ILE A 34 -8.83 -13.64 -0.25
CA ILE A 34 -10.13 -13.26 -0.81
C ILE A 34 -10.27 -11.73 -0.66
N PRO A 35 -10.42 -10.98 -1.77
CA PRO A 35 -10.62 -9.54 -1.69
C PRO A 35 -11.96 -9.20 -1.05
N ASN A 36 -12.10 -7.96 -0.59
CA ASN A 36 -13.38 -7.51 -0.08
C ASN A 36 -14.45 -7.54 -1.18
N LEU A 37 -15.70 -7.85 -0.80
CA LEU A 37 -16.81 -7.80 -1.74
C LEU A 37 -17.08 -6.34 -2.13
N PRO A 38 -17.23 -6.05 -3.43
CA PRO A 38 -17.65 -4.72 -3.88
C PRO A 38 -18.99 -4.33 -3.26
N ASP A 39 -19.14 -3.05 -2.94
CA ASP A 39 -20.43 -2.51 -2.51
C ASP A 39 -21.43 -2.60 -3.69
N PRO A 40 -22.73 -2.90 -3.45
CA PRO A 40 -23.73 -2.96 -4.52
C PRO A 40 -23.90 -1.68 -5.33
N THR A 41 -23.42 -0.54 -4.82
CA THR A 41 -23.44 0.76 -5.51
C THR A 41 -22.17 1.05 -6.31
N ALA A 42 -21.14 0.19 -6.22
CA ALA A 42 -19.95 0.31 -7.04
C ALA A 42 -20.30 0.18 -8.53
N ALA A 43 -19.56 0.89 -9.38
CA ALA A 43 -19.71 0.75 -10.81
C ALA A 43 -19.35 -0.69 -11.21
N ASP A 44 -20.17 -1.29 -12.07
CA ASP A 44 -19.86 -2.57 -12.70
C ASP A 44 -18.83 -2.33 -13.81
N GLY A 45 -17.87 -3.25 -13.96
CA GLY A 45 -16.74 -3.06 -14.84
C GLY A 45 -15.61 -4.04 -14.58
N MET A 46 -14.75 -4.23 -15.58
CA MET A 46 -13.60 -5.13 -15.53
C MET A 46 -12.28 -4.36 -15.42
N ASP A 47 -12.25 -3.09 -15.84
CA ASP A 47 -11.06 -2.25 -15.81
C ASP A 47 -11.38 -0.76 -15.57
N GLU A 48 -10.35 0.08 -15.67
CA GLU A 48 -10.46 1.52 -15.43
C GLU A 48 -11.28 2.26 -16.50
N GLU A 49 -11.47 1.68 -17.71
CA GLU A 49 -12.27 2.30 -18.77
C GLU A 49 -13.77 2.26 -18.45
N ASP A 50 -14.20 1.33 -17.60
CA ASP A 50 -15.57 1.21 -17.10
C ASP A 50 -15.87 2.18 -15.94
N ALA A 51 -14.87 2.93 -15.46
CA ALA A 51 -15.04 3.85 -14.34
C ALA A 51 -16.02 4.99 -14.67
N GLN A 52 -17.00 5.22 -13.79
CA GLN A 52 -18.03 6.24 -13.99
C GLN A 52 -17.64 7.59 -13.38
N LEU A 53 -17.65 8.65 -14.19
CA LEU A 53 -17.40 10.02 -13.73
C LEU A 53 -18.58 10.54 -12.88
N VAL A 54 -18.37 10.67 -11.57
CA VAL A 54 -19.40 11.15 -10.64
C VAL A 54 -19.53 12.68 -10.65
N ARG A 55 -18.41 13.40 -10.69
CA ARG A 55 -18.40 14.88 -10.70
C ARG A 55 -17.08 15.44 -11.20
N THR A 56 -17.12 16.65 -11.75
CA THR A 56 -15.97 17.49 -12.04
C THR A 56 -16.05 18.80 -11.25
N TRP A 57 -14.91 19.47 -11.05
CA TRP A 57 -14.87 20.76 -10.38
C TRP A 57 -13.81 21.66 -11.02
N GLY A 58 -14.17 22.92 -11.25
CA GLY A 58 -13.33 23.87 -11.98
C GLY A 58 -13.39 23.68 -13.50
N GLN A 59 -12.54 24.41 -14.21
CA GLN A 59 -12.38 24.32 -15.66
C GLN A 59 -10.89 24.15 -15.97
N PRO A 60 -10.49 23.17 -16.81
CA PRO A 60 -9.10 23.04 -17.24
C PRO A 60 -8.62 24.34 -17.89
N PRO A 61 -7.40 24.83 -17.55
CA PRO A 61 -6.88 26.06 -18.13
C PRO A 61 -6.65 25.92 -19.64
N GLN A 62 -6.96 26.97 -20.39
CA GLN A 62 -6.58 27.09 -21.80
C GLN A 62 -5.25 27.83 -21.89
N PHE A 63 -4.26 27.20 -22.52
CA PHE A 63 -2.95 27.80 -22.75
C PHE A 63 -2.86 28.35 -24.17
N SER A 64 -2.30 29.54 -24.32
CA SER A 64 -1.96 30.12 -25.63
C SER A 64 -0.61 29.62 -26.16
N PHE A 65 -0.05 28.59 -25.53
CA PHE A 65 1.24 27.98 -25.82
C PHE A 65 1.14 26.47 -25.58
N GLU A 66 2.07 25.71 -26.14
CA GLU A 66 2.15 24.26 -25.91
C GLU A 66 2.53 23.99 -24.44
N PRO A 67 1.63 23.41 -23.62
CA PRO A 67 1.93 23.15 -22.23
C PRO A 67 3.08 22.14 -22.14
N ARG A 68 4.02 22.42 -21.23
CA ARG A 68 5.13 21.52 -20.94
C ARG A 68 4.82 20.70 -19.71
N ASP A 69 5.29 19.46 -19.68
CA ASP A 69 5.13 18.62 -18.50
C ASP A 69 6.05 19.08 -17.35
N ALA A 70 5.86 18.49 -16.17
CA ALA A 70 6.63 18.86 -14.98
C ALA A 70 8.14 18.61 -15.15
N MET A 71 8.55 17.61 -15.93
CA MET A 71 9.95 17.25 -16.16
C MET A 71 10.63 18.22 -17.13
N GLU A 72 9.95 18.61 -18.20
CA GLU A 72 10.38 19.63 -19.15
C GLU A 72 10.50 21.01 -18.51
N LEU A 73 9.67 21.29 -17.50
CA LEU A 73 9.75 22.52 -16.72
C LEU A 73 10.88 22.46 -15.68
N GLY A 74 10.98 21.36 -14.93
CA GLY A 74 11.85 21.24 -13.76
C GLY A 74 13.30 20.91 -14.09
N SER A 75 13.55 20.01 -15.04
CA SER A 75 14.92 19.49 -15.30
C SER A 75 15.88 20.56 -15.83
N PRO A 76 15.53 21.39 -16.83
CA PRO A 76 16.44 22.40 -17.35
C PRO A 76 16.81 23.48 -16.32
N ARG A 77 15.96 23.66 -15.30
CA ARG A 77 16.16 24.61 -14.19
C ARG A 77 16.91 24.00 -13.01
N GLY A 78 17.20 22.69 -13.06
CA GLY A 78 17.82 21.95 -11.96
C GLY A 78 16.91 21.75 -10.75
N TRP A 79 15.60 21.96 -10.90
CA TRP A 79 14.61 21.78 -9.82
C TRP A 79 14.22 20.33 -9.60
N ILE A 80 14.26 19.52 -10.67
CA ILE A 80 14.05 18.07 -10.60
C ILE A 80 15.25 17.40 -11.26
N ASP A 81 15.96 16.55 -10.52
CA ASP A 81 17.14 15.85 -11.02
C ASP A 81 16.98 14.33 -10.89
N MET A 82 16.50 13.72 -11.98
CA MET A 82 16.36 12.27 -12.11
C MET A 82 17.69 11.56 -12.24
N ALA A 83 18.69 12.19 -12.87
CA ALA A 83 19.98 11.54 -13.11
C ALA A 83 20.75 11.35 -11.80
N ARG A 84 20.76 12.37 -10.93
CA ARG A 84 21.30 12.25 -9.57
C ARG A 84 20.51 11.26 -8.73
N GLY A 85 19.18 11.28 -8.81
CA GLY A 85 18.33 10.34 -8.08
C GLY A 85 18.59 8.89 -8.50
N ALA A 86 18.69 8.65 -9.81
CA ALA A 86 19.01 7.35 -10.38
C ALA A 86 20.39 6.84 -9.98
N ARG A 87 21.40 7.72 -9.93
CA ARG A 87 22.72 7.36 -9.45
C ARG A 87 22.73 6.99 -7.95
N LEU A 88 21.86 7.59 -7.14
CA LEU A 88 21.78 7.30 -5.71
C LEU A 88 21.01 6.01 -5.42
N ALA A 89 19.82 5.85 -5.99
CA ALA A 89 18.84 4.85 -5.56
C ALA A 89 18.21 4.04 -6.71
N GLY A 90 18.67 4.22 -7.95
CA GLY A 90 18.12 3.53 -9.12
C GLY A 90 16.94 4.26 -9.77
N SER A 91 16.31 3.62 -10.76
CA SER A 91 15.23 4.24 -11.52
C SER A 91 14.06 4.71 -10.65
N ARG A 92 13.32 5.72 -11.12
CA ARG A 92 12.15 6.32 -10.43
C ARG A 92 12.46 7.14 -9.16
N PHE A 93 13.73 7.36 -8.82
CA PHE A 93 14.12 8.32 -7.79
C PHE A 93 14.56 9.66 -8.38
N ALA A 94 14.23 10.76 -7.69
CA ALA A 94 14.52 12.12 -8.11
C ALA A 94 14.93 13.00 -6.94
N TYR A 95 15.88 13.90 -7.16
CA TYR A 95 16.05 15.04 -6.25
C TYR A 95 15.11 16.17 -6.64
N ARG A 96 14.41 16.74 -5.66
CA ARG A 96 13.61 17.96 -5.78
C ARG A 96 14.37 19.07 -5.06
N ILE A 97 14.60 20.21 -5.73
CA ILE A 97 15.60 21.19 -5.32
C ILE A 97 15.02 22.60 -5.37
N GLY A 98 15.40 23.43 -4.38
CA GLY A 98 15.05 24.85 -4.34
C GLY A 98 13.55 25.07 -4.18
N ASP A 99 12.99 25.96 -5.01
CA ASP A 99 11.59 26.38 -4.92
C ASP A 99 10.60 25.22 -5.07
N VAL A 100 10.93 24.18 -5.84
CA VAL A 100 10.08 22.98 -5.95
C VAL A 100 10.03 22.20 -4.64
N ALA A 101 11.17 22.07 -3.95
CA ALA A 101 11.21 21.42 -2.63
C ALA A 101 10.47 22.25 -1.56
N LEU A 102 10.61 23.58 -1.61
CA LEU A 102 9.86 24.49 -0.73
C LEU A 102 8.35 24.40 -0.98
N ALA A 103 7.94 24.36 -2.25
CA ALA A 103 6.53 24.22 -2.63
C ALA A 103 5.94 22.89 -2.14
N GLU A 104 6.69 21.79 -2.23
CA GLU A 104 6.27 20.49 -1.69
C GLU A 104 6.03 20.56 -0.17
N MET A 105 6.97 21.13 0.58
CA MET A 105 6.82 21.30 2.04
C MET A 105 5.62 22.18 2.39
N ALA A 106 5.40 23.26 1.64
CA ALA A 106 4.24 24.13 1.81
C ALA A 106 2.92 23.39 1.53
N LEU A 107 2.90 22.49 0.54
CA LEU A 107 1.74 21.67 0.23
C LEU A 107 1.43 20.69 1.37
N TYR A 108 2.43 19.99 1.92
CA TYR A 108 2.24 19.14 3.09
C TYR A 108 1.65 19.92 4.26
N ARG A 109 2.22 21.09 4.55
CA ARG A 109 1.74 21.94 5.64
C ARG A 109 0.29 22.38 5.43
N TYR A 110 -0.05 22.84 4.24
CA TYR A 110 -1.41 23.26 3.90
C TYR A 110 -2.44 22.14 4.10
N VAL A 111 -2.13 20.91 3.67
CA VAL A 111 -3.01 19.76 3.85
C VAL A 111 -3.18 19.41 5.33
N ILE A 112 -2.09 19.41 6.09
CA ILE A 112 -2.10 19.17 7.55
C ILE A 112 -2.98 20.20 8.26
N ASP A 113 -2.79 21.50 8.01
CA ASP A 113 -3.57 22.56 8.64
C ASP A 113 -5.06 22.44 8.27
N LYS A 114 -5.35 22.11 7.01
CA LYS A 114 -6.73 21.91 6.53
C LYS A 114 -7.43 20.73 7.19
N LEU A 115 -6.73 19.61 7.39
CA LEU A 115 -7.32 18.40 8.00
C LEU A 115 -7.43 18.55 9.51
N THR A 116 -6.41 19.08 10.18
CA THR A 116 -6.48 19.34 11.62
C THR A 116 -7.57 20.37 11.97
N GLY A 117 -7.76 21.40 11.13
CA GLY A 117 -8.88 22.33 11.23
C GLY A 117 -10.27 21.70 11.08
N LYS A 118 -10.36 20.47 10.52
CA LYS A 118 -11.59 19.66 10.45
C LYS A 118 -11.74 18.66 11.61
N GLY A 119 -10.85 18.70 12.59
CA GLY A 119 -10.89 17.83 13.77
C GLY A 119 -10.13 16.50 13.62
N PHE A 120 -9.37 16.30 12.54
CA PHE A 120 -8.47 15.14 12.44
C PHE A 120 -7.28 15.30 13.37
N LEU A 121 -6.93 14.24 14.11
CA LEU A 121 -5.72 14.20 14.92
C LEU A 121 -4.52 13.92 14.01
N LEU A 122 -3.52 14.79 14.03
CA LEU A 122 -2.25 14.55 13.35
C LEU A 122 -1.43 13.51 14.11
N VAL A 123 -1.01 12.46 13.40
CA VAL A 123 -0.15 11.40 13.92
C VAL A 123 1.04 11.23 12.98
N LEU A 124 2.24 11.09 13.54
CA LEU A 124 3.45 10.69 12.82
C LEU A 124 3.77 9.23 13.16
N PRO A 125 3.38 8.26 12.32
CA PRO A 125 3.61 6.84 12.59
C PRO A 125 5.04 6.41 12.21
N PRO A 126 5.48 5.21 12.65
CA PRO A 126 6.63 4.54 12.05
C PRO A 126 6.46 4.37 10.53
N VAL A 127 7.58 4.41 9.78
CA VAL A 127 7.61 4.23 8.31
C VAL A 127 8.01 2.82 7.88
N LEU A 128 8.37 1.96 8.84
CA LEU A 128 8.58 0.53 8.68
C LEU A 128 7.54 -0.18 9.54
N ALA A 129 6.96 -1.28 9.07
CA ALA A 129 5.89 -1.96 9.76
C ALA A 129 6.04 -3.47 9.63
N GLY A 130 5.91 -4.18 10.76
CA GLY A 130 6.00 -5.63 10.76
C GLY A 130 4.82 -6.31 10.06
N GLU A 131 5.03 -7.58 9.72
CA GLU A 131 4.13 -8.43 8.94
C GLU A 131 2.67 -8.39 9.41
N ARG A 132 2.44 -8.45 10.74
CA ARG A 132 1.10 -8.39 11.34
C ARG A 132 0.31 -7.14 10.91
N ALA A 133 0.97 -5.98 10.80
CA ALA A 133 0.32 -4.76 10.36
C ALA A 133 -0.07 -4.86 8.89
N MET A 134 0.82 -5.40 8.05
CA MET A 134 0.59 -5.57 6.61
C MET A 134 -0.57 -6.52 6.31
N TYR A 135 -0.70 -7.64 7.04
CA TYR A 135 -1.89 -8.50 6.99
C TYR A 135 -3.15 -7.78 7.48
N GLY A 136 -3.05 -7.02 8.57
CA GLY A 136 -4.19 -6.27 9.13
C GLY A 136 -4.77 -5.24 8.16
N THR A 137 -3.96 -4.71 7.25
CA THR A 137 -4.37 -3.75 6.22
C THR A 137 -4.58 -4.37 4.83
N GLY A 138 -4.35 -5.68 4.67
CA GLY A 138 -4.57 -6.40 3.40
C GLY A 138 -3.46 -6.27 2.36
N PHE A 139 -2.28 -5.75 2.71
CA PHE A 139 -1.11 -5.76 1.80
C PHE A 139 -0.53 -7.16 1.68
N LEU A 140 -0.41 -7.89 2.79
CA LEU A 140 -0.07 -9.31 2.75
C LEU A 140 -1.33 -10.17 2.81
N PRO A 141 -1.39 -11.28 2.07
CA PRO A 141 -0.29 -11.92 1.31
C PRO A 141 -0.28 -11.62 -0.20
N THR A 142 -1.05 -10.64 -0.70
CA THR A 142 -1.29 -10.47 -2.15
C THR A 142 -0.39 -9.44 -2.82
N GLU A 143 0.08 -8.43 -2.09
CA GLU A 143 0.83 -7.27 -2.61
C GLU A 143 2.31 -7.28 -2.22
N GLU A 144 2.87 -8.44 -1.86
CA GLU A 144 4.25 -8.57 -1.36
C GLU A 144 5.28 -7.98 -2.34
N SER A 145 5.07 -8.16 -3.65
CA SER A 145 5.97 -7.63 -4.70
C SER A 145 6.01 -6.10 -4.75
N ASN A 146 5.06 -5.42 -4.10
CA ASN A 146 4.97 -3.96 -4.05
C ASN A 146 5.61 -3.37 -2.77
N LEU A 147 6.21 -4.21 -1.92
CA LEU A 147 6.83 -3.82 -0.66
C LEU A 147 8.37 -3.91 -0.73
N TYR A 148 9.05 -3.06 0.03
CA TYR A 148 10.47 -3.25 0.35
C TYR A 148 10.58 -4.00 1.68
N HIS A 149 11.20 -5.18 1.68
CA HIS A 149 11.41 -5.99 2.88
C HIS A 149 12.86 -5.90 3.37
N LEU A 150 13.02 -5.73 4.68
CA LEU A 150 14.29 -5.73 5.39
C LEU A 150 14.50 -7.09 6.04
N GLU A 151 15.12 -8.03 5.30
CA GLU A 151 15.30 -9.43 5.71
C GLU A 151 15.88 -9.64 7.12
N LYS A 152 16.76 -8.74 7.58
CA LYS A 152 17.44 -8.87 8.87
C LYS A 152 16.56 -8.52 10.06
N ASP A 153 15.61 -7.61 9.84
CA ASP A 153 14.79 -7.03 10.90
C ASP A 153 13.33 -7.51 10.81
N ASP A 154 12.99 -8.22 9.73
CA ASP A 154 11.64 -8.71 9.41
C ASP A 154 10.59 -7.59 9.39
N LEU A 155 10.92 -6.53 8.63
CA LEU A 155 10.18 -5.28 8.51
C LEU A 155 9.99 -4.82 7.06
#